data_AF-A0A5C4JCR6-F1
#
_entry.id   AF-A0A5C4JCR6-F1
#
_cell.length_a   1.000
_cell.length_b   1.000
_cell.length_c   1.000
_cell.angle_alpha   90.00
_cell.angle_beta   90.00
_cell.angle_gamma   90.00
#
_symmetry.space_group_name_H-M   'P 1'
#
loop_
_entity.id
_entity.type
_entity.pdbx_description
1 polymer ?
#
loop_
_entity_poly.entity_id
_entity_poly.type
_entity_poly.pdbx_seq_one_letter_code
_entity_poly.pdbx_strand_id
1 'polypeptide(L)'
;MTISESAARLRNAHPGWEIDYVGNRAVPWLAIREHSAEWIGGHPAAEATLPGTLERLINQAVALAALASDVPNMPRAERMENLKTLRANFPGWAFDLSNTRPYWRAQRDYLYYADRPATITELRGNDPNEMALLLLRIPKAEAGLDDGQ
;
A
#
# COMPACT_ATOMS: atom_id res chain seq x y z
N MET A 1 11.83 9.38 -23.59
CA MET A 1 11.67 7.99 -23.12
C MET A 1 10.25 7.56 -23.44
N THR A 2 10.08 6.42 -24.08
CA THR A 2 8.75 5.86 -24.38
C THR A 2 8.11 5.24 -23.12
N ILE A 3 6.82 4.92 -23.19
CA ILE A 3 6.13 4.17 -22.11
C ILE A 3 6.80 2.81 -21.89
N SER A 4 7.11 2.10 -22.97
CA SER A 4 7.80 0.80 -22.92
C SER A 4 9.17 0.89 -22.26
N GLU A 5 9.97 1.90 -22.62
CA GLU A 5 11.28 2.15 -21.99
C GLU A 5 11.15 2.47 -20.51
N SER A 6 10.15 3.28 -20.13
CA SER A 6 9.90 3.65 -18.73
C SER A 6 9.48 2.44 -17.90
N ALA A 7 8.59 1.59 -18.43
CA ALA A 7 8.14 0.36 -17.78
C ALA A 7 9.30 -0.64 -17.62
N ALA A 8 10.11 -0.83 -18.66
CA ALA A 8 11.29 -1.70 -18.62
C ALA A 8 12.30 -1.24 -17.55
N ARG A 9 12.57 0.07 -17.49
CA ARG A 9 13.45 0.66 -16.46
C ARG A 9 12.94 0.40 -15.06
N LEU A 10 11.65 0.66 -14.80
CA LEU A 10 11.04 0.48 -13.47
C LEU A 10 11.07 -0.98 -13.04
N ARG A 11 10.70 -1.92 -13.93
CA ARG A 11 10.74 -3.36 -13.64
C ARG A 11 12.16 -3.85 -13.32
N ASN A 12 13.16 -3.34 -14.04
CA ASN A 12 14.56 -3.67 -13.78
C ASN A 12 15.06 -3.10 -12.44
N ALA A 13 14.61 -1.90 -12.05
CA ALA A 13 14.98 -1.27 -10.79
C ALA A 13 14.27 -1.91 -9.57
N HIS A 14 13.08 -2.47 -9.78
CA HIS A 14 12.22 -2.99 -8.72
C HIS A 14 11.71 -4.41 -9.04
N PRO A 15 12.60 -5.43 -9.07
CA PRO A 15 12.25 -6.78 -9.50
C PRO A 15 11.22 -7.49 -8.59
N GLY A 16 11.01 -6.99 -7.37
CA GLY A 16 9.98 -7.46 -6.46
C GLY A 16 8.58 -6.89 -6.72
N TRP A 17 8.42 -6.04 -7.73
CA TRP A 17 7.16 -5.38 -8.07
C TRP A 17 6.74 -5.75 -9.50
N GLU A 18 5.48 -6.14 -9.64
CA GLU A 18 4.79 -6.16 -10.93
C GLU A 18 4.38 -4.72 -11.27
N ILE A 19 4.79 -4.24 -12.45
CA ILE A 19 4.59 -2.85 -12.85
C ILE A 19 3.98 -2.82 -14.23
N ASP A 20 2.86 -2.13 -14.38
CA ASP A 20 2.12 -2.06 -15.65
C ASP A 20 1.68 -0.64 -16.01
N TYR A 21 1.42 -0.47 -17.31
CA TYR A 21 0.81 0.73 -17.87
C TYR A 21 -0.50 0.38 -18.57
N VAL A 22 -1.58 1.02 -18.15
CA VAL A 22 -2.93 0.79 -18.66
C VAL A 22 -3.49 2.11 -19.21
N GLY A 23 -3.29 2.32 -20.51
CA GLY A 23 -3.47 3.64 -21.15
C GLY A 23 -4.91 4.19 -21.22
N ASN A 24 -5.92 3.42 -20.83
CA ASN A 24 -7.32 3.86 -20.78
C ASN A 24 -7.78 4.29 -19.37
N ARG A 25 -6.87 4.41 -18.40
CA ARG A 25 -7.16 4.87 -17.03
C ARG A 25 -6.66 6.30 -16.79
N ALA A 26 -7.36 7.02 -15.92
CA ALA A 26 -6.92 8.35 -15.45
C ALA A 26 -5.58 8.28 -14.70
N VAL A 27 -5.35 7.19 -13.97
CA VAL A 27 -4.09 6.86 -13.29
C VAL A 27 -3.54 5.59 -13.93
N PRO A 28 -2.71 5.70 -15.00
CA PRO A 28 -2.37 4.57 -15.85
C PRO A 28 -1.18 3.74 -15.38
N TRP A 29 -0.34 4.23 -14.46
CA TRP A 29 0.79 3.47 -13.93
C TRP A 29 0.38 2.72 -12.68
N LEU A 30 0.63 1.41 -12.65
CA LEU A 30 0.29 0.53 -11.53
C LEU A 30 1.52 -0.21 -11.06
N ALA A 31 1.64 -0.39 -9.75
CA ALA A 31 2.62 -1.26 -9.14
C ALA A 31 1.94 -2.14 -8.10
N ILE A 32 2.18 -3.45 -8.17
CA ILE A 32 1.70 -4.44 -7.20
C ILE A 32 2.89 -5.28 -6.74
N ARG A 33 2.96 -5.56 -5.44
CA ARG A 33 3.92 -6.46 -4.83
C ARG A 33 3.19 -7.55 -4.08
N GLU A 34 3.37 -8.77 -4.56
CA GLU A 34 2.82 -9.95 -3.92
C GLU A 34 3.53 -10.31 -2.62
N HIS A 35 2.82 -11.07 -1.79
CA HIS A 35 3.37 -11.65 -0.57
C HIS A 35 4.50 -12.63 -0.88
N SER A 36 5.63 -12.51 -0.17
CA SER A 36 6.74 -13.46 -0.26
C SER A 36 7.42 -13.66 1.10
N ALA A 37 8.37 -14.59 1.18
CA ALA A 37 9.19 -14.77 2.38
C ALA A 37 9.97 -13.50 2.78
N GLU A 38 10.32 -12.65 1.80
CA GLU A 38 11.06 -11.41 1.98
C GLU A 38 10.15 -10.18 2.16
N TRP A 39 8.86 -10.32 1.84
CA TRP A 39 7.88 -9.26 1.96
C TRP A 39 6.54 -9.80 2.45
N ILE A 40 6.39 -9.75 3.77
CA ILE A 40 5.18 -10.26 4.39
C ILE A 40 4.02 -9.27 4.29
N GLY A 41 4.23 -7.96 4.11
CA GLY A 41 3.14 -6.98 4.07
C GLY A 41 3.63 -5.55 4.17
N GLY A 42 2.70 -4.60 4.33
CA GLY A 42 2.97 -3.16 4.35
C GLY A 42 2.22 -2.44 3.24
N HIS A 43 2.94 -1.75 2.36
CA HIS A 43 2.38 -1.13 1.16
C HIS A 43 2.61 -2.00 -0.08
N PRO A 44 1.64 -2.84 -0.51
CA PRO A 44 1.79 -3.69 -1.68
C PRO A 44 1.26 -3.10 -2.98
N ALA A 45 0.46 -2.03 -2.99
CA ALA A 45 -0.12 -1.51 -4.23
C ALA A 45 -0.20 0.02 -4.29
N ALA A 46 0.30 0.57 -5.39
CA ALA A 46 0.28 1.99 -5.71
C ALA A 46 -0.11 2.24 -7.17
N GLU A 47 -0.70 3.41 -7.39
CA GLU A 47 -1.02 3.93 -8.70
C GLU A 47 -0.49 5.36 -8.86
N ALA A 48 -0.07 5.74 -10.06
CA ALA A 48 0.34 7.11 -10.36
C ALA A 48 0.06 7.55 -11.81
N THR A 49 0.01 8.85 -12.03
CA THR A 49 -0.13 9.43 -13.38
C THR A 49 1.19 9.43 -14.15
N LEU A 50 2.32 9.47 -13.44
CA LEU A 50 3.66 9.54 -14.01
C LEU A 50 4.55 8.41 -13.46
N PRO A 51 5.47 7.86 -14.28
CA PRO A 51 6.31 6.74 -13.86
C PRO A 51 7.28 7.12 -12.74
N GLY A 52 7.82 8.35 -12.73
CA GLY A 52 8.71 8.80 -11.64
C GLY A 52 7.98 9.00 -10.31
N THR A 53 6.68 9.29 -10.36
CA THR A 53 5.83 9.36 -9.17
C THR A 53 5.54 7.96 -8.63
N LEU A 54 5.28 6.99 -9.51
CA LEU A 54 5.13 5.59 -9.12
C LEU A 54 6.40 5.05 -8.47
N GLU A 55 7.56 5.33 -9.06
CA GLU A 55 8.87 4.95 -8.52
C GLU A 55 9.10 5.50 -7.10
N ARG A 56 8.72 6.76 -6.86
CA ARG A 56 8.80 7.34 -5.51
C ARG A 56 7.94 6.58 -4.51
N LEU A 57 6.69 6.26 -4.87
CA LEU A 57 5.79 5.48 -4.01
C LEU A 57 6.33 4.07 -3.73
N ILE A 58 6.95 3.43 -4.72
CA ILE A 58 7.63 2.13 -4.56
C ILE A 58 8.80 2.25 -3.58
N ASN A 59 9.63 3.29 -3.72
CA ASN A 59 10.78 3.52 -2.84
C ASN A 59 10.37 3.86 -1.40
N GLN A 60 9.20 4.48 -1.22
CA GLN A 60 8.60 4.78 0.08
C GLN A 60 7.77 3.61 0.64
N ALA A 61 7.70 2.46 -0.05
CA ALA A 61 6.93 1.34 0.41
C ALA A 61 7.50 0.78 1.73
N VAL A 62 6.71 0.91 2.80
CA VAL A 62 7.07 0.42 4.13
C VAL A 62 6.88 -1.09 4.18
N ALA A 63 7.91 -1.81 4.64
CA ALA A 63 7.83 -3.22 4.96
C ALA A 63 7.21 -3.41 6.33
N LEU A 64 6.31 -4.38 6.47
CA LEU A 64 5.77 -4.73 7.79
C LEU A 64 6.86 -5.15 8.79
N ALA A 65 7.90 -5.84 8.30
CA ALA A 65 9.08 -6.19 9.10
C ALA A 65 9.83 -4.97 9.65
N ALA A 66 9.73 -3.80 8.99
CA ALA A 66 10.31 -2.55 9.48
C ALA A 66 9.45 -1.88 10.57
N LEU A 67 8.18 -2.28 10.71
CA LEU A 67 7.25 -1.79 11.74
C LEU A 67 7.21 -2.68 12.99
N ALA A 68 8.14 -3.63 13.10
CA ALA A 68 8.13 -4.73 14.06
C ALA A 68 7.43 -4.42 15.38
N SER A 69 6.30 -5.10 15.61
CA SER A 69 5.76 -5.33 16.93
C SER A 69 5.62 -6.86 17.08
N ASP A 70 6.31 -7.44 18.06
CA ASP A 70 6.05 -8.80 18.53
C ASP A 70 4.67 -8.83 19.20
N VAL A 71 3.60 -8.81 18.38
CA VAL A 71 2.24 -8.85 18.91
C VAL A 71 1.82 -10.31 19.07
N PRO A 72 1.55 -10.76 20.32
CA PRO A 72 1.00 -12.09 20.55
C PRO A 72 -0.34 -12.26 19.85
N ASN A 73 -0.77 -13.51 19.65
CA ASN A 73 -2.05 -13.82 18.98
C ASN A 73 -3.25 -13.18 19.71
N MET A 74 -3.64 -11.97 19.30
CA MET A 74 -4.81 -11.27 19.81
C MET A 74 -6.09 -12.05 19.46
N PRO A 75 -7.03 -12.26 20.39
CA PRO A 75 -8.30 -12.92 20.12
C PRO A 75 -9.11 -12.22 19.02
N ARG A 76 -9.91 -12.99 18.27
CA ARG A 76 -10.73 -12.47 17.16
C ARG A 76 -11.69 -11.35 17.60
N ALA A 77 -12.26 -11.44 18.80
CA ALA A 77 -13.22 -10.44 19.30
C ALA A 77 -12.57 -9.05 19.44
N GLU A 78 -11.38 -8.99 20.02
CA GLU A 78 -10.60 -7.77 20.21
C GLU A 78 -10.13 -7.19 18.87
N ARG A 79 -9.70 -8.05 17.94
CA ARG A 79 -9.42 -7.67 16.54
C ARG A 79 -10.62 -6.97 15.89
N MET A 80 -11.83 -7.48 16.12
CA MET A 80 -13.04 -6.89 15.53
C MET A 80 -13.43 -5.54 16.15
N GLU A 81 -13.13 -5.31 17.42
CA GLU A 81 -13.34 -4.03 18.08
C GLU A 81 -12.41 -2.96 17.52
N ASN A 82 -11.11 -3.27 17.43
CA ASN A 82 -10.11 -2.38 16.84
C ASN A 82 -10.43 -2.05 15.36
N LEU A 83 -11.03 -2.98 14.62
CA LEU A 83 -11.50 -2.72 13.25
C LEU A 83 -12.60 -1.65 13.19
N LYS A 84 -13.55 -1.65 14.14
CA LYS A 84 -14.60 -0.64 14.19
C LYS A 84 -13.98 0.75 14.38
N THR A 85 -12.98 0.85 15.25
CA THR A 85 -12.22 2.07 15.48
C THR A 85 -11.47 2.52 14.22
N LEU A 86 -10.81 1.61 13.49
CA LEU A 86 -10.16 1.96 12.22
C LEU A 86 -11.16 2.48 11.17
N ARG A 87 -12.28 1.77 10.98
CA ARG A 87 -13.32 2.18 10.01
C ARG A 87 -13.92 3.54 10.32
N ALA A 88 -14.08 3.87 11.60
CA ALA A 88 -14.58 5.19 12.01
C ALA A 88 -13.59 6.32 11.69
N ASN A 89 -12.28 6.06 11.78
CA ASN A 89 -11.24 7.07 11.56
C ASN A 89 -10.80 7.20 10.09
N PHE A 90 -11.00 6.16 9.27
CA PHE A 90 -10.54 6.11 7.88
C PHE A 90 -11.67 5.72 6.91
N PRO A 91 -12.67 6.58 6.68
CA PRO A 91 -13.87 6.23 5.90
C PRO A 91 -13.63 5.96 4.40
N GLY A 92 -12.50 6.40 3.84
CA GLY A 92 -12.11 6.11 2.45
C GLY A 92 -11.45 4.74 2.25
N TRP A 93 -11.38 3.92 3.29
CA TRP A 93 -10.73 2.62 3.30
C TRP A 93 -11.70 1.51 3.70
N ALA A 94 -11.81 0.51 2.84
CA ALA A 94 -12.41 -0.77 3.19
C ALA A 94 -11.37 -1.64 3.90
N PHE A 95 -11.80 -2.39 4.90
CA PHE A 95 -10.91 -3.24 5.69
C PHE A 95 -11.45 -4.66 5.78
N ASP A 96 -10.60 -5.63 5.45
CA ASP A 96 -10.88 -7.06 5.44
C ASP A 96 -9.91 -7.82 6.33
N LEU A 97 -10.42 -8.92 6.92
CA LEU A 97 -9.64 -9.84 7.75
C LEU A 97 -9.43 -11.16 7.00
N SER A 98 -8.18 -11.55 6.81
CA SER A 98 -7.73 -12.85 6.30
C SER A 98 -7.52 -13.84 7.44
N ASN A 99 -7.59 -15.14 7.12
CA ASN A 99 -7.23 -16.23 8.02
C ASN A 99 -5.73 -16.55 8.01
N THR A 100 -4.97 -16.00 7.06
CA THR A 100 -3.53 -16.14 6.92
C THR A 100 -2.84 -14.79 7.14
N ARG A 101 -1.58 -14.80 7.59
CA ARG A 101 -0.81 -13.56 7.75
C ARG A 101 -0.41 -12.98 6.38
N PRO A 102 -0.40 -11.65 6.22
CA PRO A 102 -0.93 -10.65 7.15
C PRO A 102 -2.45 -10.74 7.26
N TYR A 103 -2.94 -10.64 8.48
CA TYR A 103 -4.36 -10.85 8.75
C TYR A 103 -5.22 -9.69 8.24
N TRP A 104 -4.68 -8.49 8.07
CA TRP A 104 -5.45 -7.32 7.68
C TRP A 104 -5.07 -6.86 6.29
N ARG A 105 -6.11 -6.54 5.51
CA ARG A 105 -6.02 -5.84 4.24
C ARG A 105 -6.85 -4.58 4.35
N ALA A 106 -6.28 -3.43 3.99
CA ALA A 106 -7.05 -2.22 3.73
C ALA A 106 -6.96 -1.87 2.26
N GLN A 107 -8.11 -1.65 1.63
CA GLN A 107 -8.22 -1.26 0.24
C GLN A 107 -8.90 0.09 0.15
N ARG A 108 -8.28 1.03 -0.56
CA ARG A 108 -8.83 2.37 -0.75
C ARG A 108 -9.97 2.31 -1.77
N ASP A 109 -11.05 3.02 -1.49
CA ASP A 109 -12.16 3.16 -2.43
C ASP A 109 -11.77 4.13 -3.57
N TYR A 110 -11.98 3.70 -4.81
CA TYR A 110 -11.69 4.46 -6.02
C TYR A 110 -12.24 5.89 -6.00
N LEU A 111 -13.46 6.09 -5.47
CA LEU A 111 -14.10 7.40 -5.38
C LEU A 111 -13.29 8.39 -4.53
N TYR A 112 -12.44 7.91 -3.62
CA TYR A 112 -11.61 8.73 -2.74
C TYR A 112 -10.23 9.05 -3.31
N TYR A 113 -9.89 8.58 -4.52
CA TYR A 113 -8.58 8.84 -5.12
C TYR A 113 -8.53 8.95 -6.65
N ALA A 114 -9.64 8.81 -7.36
CA ALA A 114 -9.68 8.84 -8.83
C ALA A 114 -8.99 10.09 -9.44
N ASP A 115 -9.09 11.24 -8.78
CA ASP A 115 -8.53 12.51 -9.25
C ASP A 115 -7.11 12.79 -8.71
N ARG A 116 -6.53 11.85 -7.96
CA ARG A 116 -5.21 12.03 -7.35
C ARG A 116 -4.09 11.64 -8.31
N PRO A 117 -2.99 12.41 -8.36
CA PRO A 117 -1.86 12.12 -9.25
C PRO A 117 -1.03 10.91 -8.80
N ALA A 118 -1.14 10.53 -7.53
CA ALA A 118 -0.37 9.46 -6.90
C ALA A 118 -1.21 8.91 -5.74
N THR A 119 -1.35 7.60 -5.62
CA THR A 119 -2.09 7.01 -4.51
C THR A 119 -1.59 5.63 -4.14
N ILE A 120 -1.56 5.38 -2.83
CA ILE A 120 -1.45 4.05 -2.24
C ILE A 120 -2.86 3.46 -2.17
N THR A 121 -3.08 2.33 -2.84
CA THR A 121 -4.42 1.75 -3.03
C THR A 121 -4.68 0.53 -2.14
N GLU A 122 -3.62 -0.11 -1.64
CA GLU A 122 -3.71 -1.23 -0.72
C GLU A 122 -2.65 -1.12 0.39
N LEU A 123 -3.02 -1.57 1.59
CA LEU A 123 -2.14 -1.82 2.73
C LEU A 123 -2.39 -3.22 3.30
N ARG A 124 -1.35 -3.83 3.88
CA ARG A 124 -1.43 -5.09 4.61
C ARG A 124 -0.71 -5.02 5.96
N GLY A 125 -1.30 -5.60 7.00
CA GLY A 125 -0.75 -5.62 8.36
C GLY A 125 -1.17 -6.86 9.16
N ASN A 126 -0.41 -7.21 10.19
CA ASN A 126 -0.73 -8.30 11.10
C ASN A 126 -1.74 -7.88 12.16
N ASP A 127 -1.75 -6.60 12.54
CA ASP A 127 -2.68 -6.06 13.54
C ASP A 127 -3.19 -4.65 13.21
N PRO A 128 -4.23 -4.19 13.92
CA PRO A 128 -4.84 -2.87 13.67
C PRO A 128 -3.94 -1.66 13.94
N ASN A 129 -2.96 -1.75 14.85
CA ASN A 129 -2.02 -0.66 15.13
C ASN A 129 -1.05 -0.48 13.97
N GLU A 130 -0.50 -1.57 13.43
CA GLU A 130 0.32 -1.52 12.21
C GLU A 130 -0.46 -0.87 11.05
N MET A 131 -1.73 -1.25 10.88
CA MET A 131 -2.62 -0.65 9.87
C MET A 131 -2.80 0.86 10.10
N ALA A 132 -3.04 1.28 11.35
CA ALA A 132 -3.18 2.70 11.69
C ALA A 132 -1.91 3.49 11.37
N LEU A 133 -0.73 2.97 11.73
CA LEU A 133 0.55 3.61 11.46
C LEU A 133 0.80 3.77 9.96
N LEU A 134 0.53 2.74 9.17
CA LEU A 134 0.63 2.80 7.72
C LEU A 134 -0.32 3.86 7.15
N LEU A 135 -1.59 3.87 7.57
CA LEU A 135 -2.60 4.83 7.09
C LEU A 135 -2.25 6.28 7.42
N LEU A 136 -1.65 6.55 8.59
CA LEU A 136 -1.20 7.88 8.97
C LEU A 136 -0.02 8.39 8.14
N ARG A 137 0.80 7.48 7.57
CA ARG A 137 1.92 7.84 6.69
C ARG A 137 1.51 8.16 5.26
N ILE A 138 0.40 7.57 4.76
CA ILE A 138 -0.05 7.68 3.36
C ILE A 138 -0.07 9.14 2.85
N PRO A 139 -0.70 10.13 3.52
CA PRO A 139 -0.78 11.47 2.97
C PRO A 139 0.59 12.12 2.73
N LYS A 140 1.59 11.82 3.57
CA LYS A 140 2.96 12.33 3.40
C LYS A 140 3.66 11.63 2.25
N ALA A 141 3.56 10.31 2.15
CA ALA A 141 4.16 9.54 1.05
C ALA A 141 3.58 9.96 -0.31
N GLU A 142 2.26 10.10 -0.42
CA GLU A 142 1.58 10.55 -1.63
C GLU A 142 1.98 11.98 -2.04
N ALA A 143 2.18 12.87 -1.06
CA ALA A 143 2.70 14.22 -1.28
C ALA A 143 4.21 14.25 -1.63
N GLY A 144 4.92 13.12 -1.49
CA GLY A 144 6.37 13.03 -1.69
C GLY A 144 7.19 13.63 -0.55
N LEU A 145 6.63 13.67 0.68
CA LEU A 145 7.21 14.27 1.88
C LEU A 145 7.64 13.23 2.93
N ASP A 146 7.56 11.94 2.61
CA ASP A 146 7.99 10.86 3.51
C ASP A 146 9.42 10.44 3.15
N ASP A 147 10.38 10.70 4.04
CA ASP A 147 11.81 10.48 3.81
C ASP A 147 12.24 9.02 4.07
N GLY A 148 11.28 8.11 4.30
CA GLY A 148 11.57 6.68 4.41
C GLY A 148 12.45 6.31 5.61
N GLN A 149 12.40 7.07 6.70
CA GLN A 149 13.08 6.76 7.97
C GLN A 149 12.30 5.77 8.85
#